data_AF-A0A6L7XWY4-F1
#
_entry.id   AF-A0A6L7XWY4-F1
#
_cell.length_a   1.000
_cell.length_b   1.000
_cell.length_c   1.000
_cell.angle_alpha   90.00
_cell.angle_beta   90.00
_cell.angle_gamma   90.00
#
_symmetry.space_group_name_H-M   'P 1'
#
loop_
_entity.id
_entity.type
_entity.pdbx_description
1 polymer ?
#
loop_
_entity_poly.entity_id
_entity_poly.type
_entity_poly.pdbx_seq_one_letter_code
_entity_poly.pdbx_strand_id
1 'polypeptide(L)'
;MIRGLAALALCLALAGSAAAAETALLGEDDTVMQALRDELARSMQSLKIDGAEGPYFIAYRVFDVVSERANASLGSLLNRGTGASRQLVVELRVGGHDFDNSNYVGASPSRTVRAALPLGEDYDALRRQIWLATDRAYKQAVNDLSGKTAALQNRTRIEEVADFSREEPHRYDGRDPGSIDPGRSEEMALAVSAAFRGMPELSMSEVRANAQQSRTYFIDSEGSTFIADRHSVQVEALAAVQAADGTELQDFVTGYGRSWAGIPEPQALTAQAQQMAIRLIDRRDAPYLDRYTGP
;
A
#
# COMPACT_ATOMS: atom_id res chain seq x y z
N MET A 1 61.54 1.82 41.57
CA MET A 1 61.37 1.84 40.10
C MET A 1 59.97 1.33 39.77
N ILE A 2 59.00 2.25 39.69
CA ILE A 2 58.10 2.57 38.54
C ILE A 2 57.18 1.41 38.07
N ARG A 3 55.88 1.75 37.96
CA ARG A 3 54.77 1.22 37.11
C ARG A 3 53.80 0.27 37.84
N GLY A 4 52.47 0.39 37.78
CA GLY A 4 51.55 1.22 36.95
C GLY A 4 50.19 1.41 37.67
N LEU A 5 49.50 2.54 37.48
CA LEU A 5 48.48 2.80 36.43
C LEU A 5 47.34 1.76 36.48
N ALA A 6 46.22 2.01 37.17
CA ALA A 6 45.14 2.96 36.92
C ALA A 6 44.20 2.57 35.76
N ALA A 7 42.90 2.76 36.05
CA ALA A 7 41.73 2.76 35.16
C ALA A 7 41.05 1.41 34.84
N LEU A 8 40.22 0.96 35.80
CA LEU A 8 39.02 0.16 35.55
C LEU A 8 37.86 1.14 35.30
N ALA A 9 37.38 1.27 34.07
CA ALA A 9 36.18 2.06 33.79
C ALA A 9 35.41 1.49 32.58
N LEU A 10 34.31 0.81 32.92
CA LEU A 10 32.98 0.94 32.30
C LEU A 10 32.90 0.82 30.76
N CYS A 11 32.64 -0.41 30.29
CA CYS A 11 32.14 -0.67 28.94
C CYS A 11 31.02 -1.71 29.00
N LEU A 12 29.80 -1.31 29.37
CA LEU A 12 28.59 -2.13 29.16
C LEU A 12 27.36 -1.23 29.15
N ALA A 13 27.00 -0.71 27.98
CA ALA A 13 25.64 -0.26 27.67
C ALA A 13 25.54 0.10 26.17
N LEU A 14 25.58 -0.89 25.27
CA LEU A 14 25.23 -0.71 23.85
C LEU A 14 24.60 -2.03 23.33
N ALA A 15 23.47 -2.41 23.92
CA ALA A 15 22.60 -3.45 23.40
C ALA A 15 21.16 -3.07 23.74
N GLY A 16 20.62 -2.10 23.02
CA GLY A 16 19.29 -1.56 23.30
C GLY A 16 18.86 -0.51 22.27
N SER A 17 18.79 -0.86 20.98
CA SER A 17 18.16 0.00 19.97
C SER A 17 17.74 -0.73 18.69
N ALA A 18 17.39 -2.01 18.77
CA ALA A 18 16.77 -2.72 17.65
C ALA A 18 15.33 -3.17 17.94
N ALA A 19 14.95 -3.32 19.22
CA ALA A 19 13.60 -3.78 19.61
C ALA A 19 12.58 -2.64 19.86
N ALA A 20 13.01 -1.37 19.85
CA ALA A 20 12.13 -0.23 20.13
C ALA A 20 11.32 0.25 18.91
N ALA A 21 11.61 -0.27 17.71
CA ALA A 21 10.83 0.03 16.50
C ALA A 21 9.62 -0.91 16.32
N GLU A 22 9.52 -1.98 17.12
CA GLU A 22 8.52 -3.05 16.95
C GLU A 22 7.30 -2.91 17.88
N THR A 23 7.32 -1.97 18.83
CA THR A 23 6.26 -1.87 19.87
C THR A 23 5.40 -0.62 19.77
N ALA A 24 5.51 0.17 18.70
CA ALA A 24 4.69 1.37 18.50
C ALA A 24 3.36 1.12 17.78
N LEU A 25 3.06 -0.13 17.37
CA LEU A 25 1.93 -0.39 16.47
C LEU A 25 0.56 -0.58 17.16
N LEU A 26 0.50 -0.74 18.48
CA LEU A 26 -0.73 -1.23 19.12
C LEU A 26 -0.95 -0.66 20.53
N GLY A 27 -1.59 0.51 20.58
CA GLY A 27 -2.55 0.86 21.65
C GLY A 27 -2.19 2.05 22.55
N GLU A 28 -2.88 3.18 22.32
CA GLU A 28 -3.66 3.98 23.29
C GLU A 28 -4.19 5.21 22.53
N ASP A 29 -5.51 5.32 22.34
CA ASP A 29 -6.22 6.35 21.56
C ASP A 29 -5.49 6.90 20.33
N ASP A 30 -5.74 6.23 19.20
CA ASP A 30 -5.13 6.48 17.90
C ASP A 30 -5.10 7.98 17.51
N THR A 31 -3.92 8.60 17.65
CA THR A 31 -3.72 10.03 17.41
C THR A 31 -4.09 10.41 15.98
N VAL A 32 -3.92 9.48 15.03
CA VAL A 32 -4.39 9.65 13.64
C VAL A 32 -5.91 9.77 13.62
N MET A 33 -6.63 8.84 14.25
CA MET A 33 -8.11 8.91 14.30
C MET A 33 -8.61 10.18 15.00
N GLN A 34 -7.95 10.61 16.07
CA GLN A 34 -8.28 11.87 16.74
C GLN A 34 -8.06 13.08 15.81
N ALA A 35 -6.90 13.17 15.16
CA ALA A 35 -6.59 14.24 14.22
C ALA A 35 -7.60 14.29 13.06
N LEU A 36 -7.97 13.13 12.51
CA LEU A 36 -8.98 13.00 11.46
C LEU A 36 -10.35 13.51 11.93
N ARG A 37 -10.81 13.06 13.10
CA ARG A 37 -12.12 13.44 13.66
C ARG A 37 -12.21 14.94 13.91
N ASP A 38 -11.21 15.51 14.56
CA ASP A 38 -11.25 16.91 14.94
C ASP A 38 -11.14 17.79 13.67
N GLU A 39 -10.29 17.42 12.70
CA GLU A 39 -10.15 18.19 11.45
C GLU A 39 -11.37 18.05 10.53
N LEU A 40 -12.07 16.92 10.58
CA LEU A 40 -13.37 16.74 9.93
C LEU A 40 -14.40 17.69 10.52
N ALA A 41 -14.55 17.71 11.85
CA ALA A 41 -15.47 18.60 12.55
C ALA A 41 -15.19 20.08 12.25
N ARG A 42 -13.92 20.49 12.31
CA ARG A 42 -13.47 21.85 11.98
C ARG A 42 -13.84 22.22 10.54
N SER A 43 -13.59 21.32 9.59
CA SER A 43 -13.84 21.55 8.17
C SER A 43 -15.33 21.65 7.86
N MET A 44 -16.15 20.76 8.40
CA MET A 44 -17.62 20.83 8.25
C MET A 44 -18.21 22.11 8.83
N GLN A 45 -17.64 22.63 9.93
CA GLN A 45 -18.16 23.83 10.59
C GLN A 45 -17.73 25.14 9.92
N SER A 46 -16.51 25.21 9.39
CA SER A 46 -15.85 26.49 9.07
C SER A 46 -15.25 26.60 7.67
N LEU A 47 -15.13 25.50 6.92
CA LEU A 47 -14.50 25.53 5.60
C LEU A 47 -15.45 26.11 4.56
N LYS A 48 -15.28 27.40 4.26
CA LYS A 48 -16.04 28.09 3.23
C LYS A 48 -15.25 29.25 2.65
N ILE A 49 -15.21 29.36 1.33
CA ILE A 49 -14.74 30.57 0.64
C ILE A 49 -15.95 31.47 0.40
N ASP A 50 -15.78 32.78 0.58
CA ASP A 50 -16.85 33.75 0.34
C ASP A 50 -17.39 33.62 -1.10
N GLY A 51 -18.72 33.54 -1.22
CA GLY A 51 -19.39 33.34 -2.51
C GLY A 51 -19.46 31.89 -3.01
N ALA A 52 -18.84 30.93 -2.32
CA ALA A 52 -18.96 29.50 -2.61
C ALA A 52 -19.82 28.78 -1.56
N GLU A 53 -20.37 27.61 -1.93
CA GLU A 53 -21.05 26.72 -0.98
C GLU A 53 -20.03 26.01 -0.07
N GLY A 54 -20.46 25.69 1.15
CA GLY A 54 -19.65 24.88 2.08
C GLY A 54 -19.72 23.39 1.72
N PRO A 55 -18.79 22.57 2.26
CA PRO A 55 -18.89 21.12 2.10
C PRO A 55 -20.14 20.59 2.80
N TYR A 56 -20.87 19.69 2.12
CA TYR A 56 -21.97 18.95 2.75
C TYR A 56 -21.54 17.52 3.14
N PHE A 57 -20.48 17.01 2.51
CA PHE A 57 -19.90 15.70 2.82
C PHE A 57 -18.37 15.75 2.74
N ILE A 58 -17.71 15.14 3.72
CA ILE A 58 -16.27 14.91 3.72
C ILE A 58 -16.03 13.48 4.20
N ALA A 59 -15.18 12.74 3.49
CA ALA A 59 -14.65 11.47 3.95
C ALA A 59 -13.13 11.46 3.90
N TYR A 60 -12.52 10.98 4.98
CA TYR A 60 -11.09 10.74 5.06
C TYR A 60 -10.82 9.25 5.09
N ARG A 61 -9.84 8.82 4.30
CA ARG A 61 -9.29 7.47 4.36
C ARG A 61 -7.77 7.54 4.50
N VAL A 62 -7.22 6.94 5.54
CA VAL A 62 -5.77 6.82 5.73
C VAL A 62 -5.37 5.37 5.54
N PHE A 63 -4.41 5.14 4.64
CA PHE A 63 -3.72 3.86 4.50
C PHE A 63 -2.37 3.99 5.21
N ASP A 64 -2.26 3.36 6.37
CA ASP A 64 -0.99 3.13 7.04
C ASP A 64 -0.46 1.77 6.60
N VAL A 65 0.77 1.72 6.14
CA VAL A 65 1.38 0.52 5.55
C VAL A 65 2.77 0.37 6.10
N VAL A 66 3.05 -0.80 6.65
CA VAL A 66 4.40 -1.27 6.94
C VAL A 66 4.69 -2.50 6.09
N SER A 67 5.93 -2.66 5.66
CA SER A 67 6.34 -3.75 4.77
C SER A 67 7.77 -4.18 5.04
N GLU A 68 8.04 -5.45 4.76
CA GLU A 68 9.36 -6.05 4.64
C GLU A 68 9.48 -6.68 3.25
N ARG A 69 10.64 -6.49 2.61
CA ARG A 69 10.92 -7.08 1.30
C ARG A 69 12.35 -7.58 1.23
N ALA A 70 12.54 -8.67 0.49
CA ALA A 70 13.85 -9.20 0.15
C ALA A 70 13.85 -9.75 -1.28
N ASN A 71 14.95 -9.47 -1.99
CA ASN A 71 15.21 -10.02 -3.32
C ASN A 71 16.49 -10.85 -3.26
N ALA A 72 16.46 -12.05 -3.83
CA ALA A 72 17.61 -12.94 -3.90
C ALA A 72 17.72 -13.61 -5.26
N SER A 73 18.93 -14.00 -5.63
CA SER A 73 19.24 -14.74 -6.85
C SER A 73 20.29 -15.79 -6.55
N LEU A 74 20.10 -17.00 -7.07
CA LEU A 74 21.03 -18.13 -6.90
C LEU A 74 21.38 -18.42 -5.42
N GLY A 75 20.45 -18.14 -4.51
CA GLY A 75 20.63 -18.27 -3.07
C GLY A 75 21.61 -17.26 -2.46
N SER A 76 21.76 -16.09 -3.08
CA SER A 76 22.47 -14.92 -2.58
C SER A 76 21.52 -13.73 -2.52
N LEU A 77 21.59 -12.95 -1.45
CA LEU A 77 20.75 -11.77 -1.27
C LEU A 77 21.20 -10.64 -2.20
N LEU A 78 20.27 -10.09 -2.99
CA LEU A 78 20.50 -8.92 -3.84
C LEU A 78 20.17 -7.63 -3.08
N ASN A 79 19.03 -7.60 -2.40
CA ASN A 79 18.63 -6.50 -1.53
C ASN A 79 17.66 -6.97 -0.46
N ARG A 80 17.58 -6.21 0.63
CA ARG A 80 16.54 -6.30 1.65
C ARG A 80 16.17 -4.91 2.13
N GLY A 81 14.95 -4.73 2.60
CA GLY A 81 14.53 -3.48 3.20
C GLY A 81 13.19 -3.56 3.88
N THR A 82 13.00 -2.67 4.84
CA THR A 82 11.70 -2.36 5.41
C THR A 82 11.18 -1.05 4.83
N GLY A 83 9.86 -0.87 4.82
CA GLY A 83 9.21 0.34 4.35
C GLY A 83 8.01 0.66 5.21
N ALA A 84 7.79 1.96 5.45
CA ALA A 84 6.60 2.48 6.09
C ALA A 84 6.05 3.66 5.28
N SER A 85 4.74 3.72 5.12
CA SER A 85 4.07 4.84 4.45
C SER A 85 2.70 5.07 5.04
N ARG A 86 2.34 6.34 5.27
CA ARG A 86 1.00 6.75 5.68
C ARG A 86 0.44 7.72 4.66
N GLN A 87 -0.66 7.32 4.01
CA GLN A 87 -1.27 8.09 2.92
C GLN A 87 -2.72 8.43 3.25
N LEU A 88 -3.03 9.73 3.23
CA LEU A 88 -4.39 10.26 3.29
C LEU A 88 -5.00 10.34 1.89
N VAL A 89 -6.28 9.98 1.82
CA VAL A 89 -7.20 10.26 0.71
C VAL A 89 -8.36 11.08 1.28
N VAL A 90 -8.61 12.23 0.67
CA VAL A 90 -9.74 13.11 0.99
C VAL A 90 -10.74 13.05 -0.15
N GLU A 91 -11.96 12.66 0.16
CA GLU A 91 -13.14 12.88 -0.67
C GLU A 91 -13.93 14.03 -0.02
N LEU A 92 -14.27 15.04 -0.81
CA LEU A 92 -15.02 16.19 -0.34
C LEU A 92 -16.04 16.57 -1.40
N ARG A 93 -17.27 16.83 -0.95
CA ARG A 93 -18.39 17.21 -1.80
C ARG A 93 -19.02 18.53 -1.38
N VAL A 94 -19.35 19.34 -2.38
CA VAL A 94 -19.98 20.66 -2.26
C VAL A 94 -21.24 20.66 -3.15
N GLY A 95 -22.29 21.36 -2.71
CA GLY A 95 -23.63 21.31 -3.29
C GLY A 95 -24.58 20.55 -2.37
N GLY A 96 -25.25 19.53 -2.89
CA GLY A 96 -26.06 18.62 -2.10
C GLY A 96 -26.23 17.25 -2.75
N HIS A 97 -26.93 16.33 -2.08
CA HIS A 97 -27.11 14.96 -2.56
C HIS A 97 -27.71 14.87 -3.98
N ASP A 98 -28.60 15.79 -4.33
CA ASP A 98 -29.26 15.78 -5.65
C ASP A 98 -28.36 16.34 -6.76
N PHE A 99 -27.45 17.25 -6.39
CA PHE A 99 -26.54 17.93 -7.31
C PHE A 99 -25.25 18.37 -6.61
N ASP A 100 -24.13 17.70 -6.91
CA ASP A 100 -22.81 18.00 -6.34
C ASP A 100 -21.70 18.07 -7.42
N ASN A 101 -20.44 18.25 -6.97
CA ASN A 101 -19.26 18.26 -7.82
C ASN A 101 -18.85 16.88 -8.39
N SER A 102 -19.57 15.80 -8.08
CA SER A 102 -19.33 14.47 -8.65
C SER A 102 -19.94 14.34 -10.06
N ASN A 103 -19.78 13.18 -10.70
CA ASN A 103 -20.22 12.88 -12.07
C ASN A 103 -19.77 13.87 -13.17
N TYR A 104 -18.83 14.75 -12.84
CA TYR A 104 -18.18 15.68 -13.75
C TYR A 104 -16.69 15.33 -13.89
N VAL A 105 -16.14 15.51 -15.08
CA VAL A 105 -14.69 15.41 -15.33
C VAL A 105 -14.22 16.81 -15.70
N GLY A 106 -13.64 17.49 -14.71
CA GLY A 106 -13.07 18.82 -14.87
C GLY A 106 -11.62 18.77 -15.34
N ALA A 107 -10.86 19.78 -14.94
CA ALA A 107 -9.42 19.87 -15.27
C ALA A 107 -8.57 18.82 -14.53
N SER A 108 -9.06 18.30 -13.40
CA SER A 108 -8.41 17.21 -12.65
C SER A 108 -9.13 15.88 -12.93
N PRO A 109 -8.43 14.82 -13.37
CA PRO A 109 -9.05 13.52 -13.57
C PRO A 109 -9.35 12.79 -12.25
N SER A 110 -8.72 13.20 -11.14
CA SER A 110 -8.91 12.58 -9.82
C SER A 110 -9.99 13.30 -9.03
N ARG A 111 -11.01 12.58 -8.56
CA ARG A 111 -12.09 13.10 -7.69
C ARG A 111 -11.69 13.18 -6.21
N THR A 112 -10.51 12.67 -5.86
CA THR A 112 -9.98 12.68 -4.50
C THR A 112 -8.62 13.36 -4.47
N VAL A 113 -8.30 13.97 -3.33
CA VAL A 113 -6.98 14.53 -3.07
C VAL A 113 -6.20 13.55 -2.21
N ARG A 114 -4.94 13.31 -2.61
CA ARG A 114 -4.01 12.46 -1.88
C ARG A 114 -2.94 13.32 -1.19
N ALA A 115 -2.54 12.91 0.00
CA ALA A 115 -1.43 13.52 0.74
C ALA A 115 -0.65 12.47 1.53
N ALA A 116 0.67 12.66 1.66
CA ALA A 116 1.45 11.90 2.62
C ALA A 116 1.22 12.47 4.02
N LEU A 117 1.04 11.59 5.01
CA LEU A 117 0.99 11.97 6.41
C LEU A 117 2.33 11.64 7.08
N PRO A 118 2.69 12.37 8.15
CA PRO A 118 3.83 11.99 8.99
C PRO A 118 3.63 10.59 9.55
N LEU A 119 4.74 9.83 9.62
CA LEU A 119 4.77 8.53 10.29
C LEU A 119 4.85 8.65 11.81
N GLY A 120 5.30 9.81 12.32
CA GLY A 120 5.28 10.10 13.75
C GLY A 120 3.88 10.47 14.24
N GLU A 121 3.63 10.27 15.53
CA GLU A 121 2.34 10.52 16.19
C GLU A 121 2.18 11.96 16.69
N ASP A 122 2.80 12.94 16.00
CA ASP A 122 2.62 14.36 16.32
C ASP A 122 1.25 14.83 15.82
N TYR A 123 0.35 15.08 16.76
CA TYR A 123 -1.03 15.48 16.51
C TYR A 123 -1.14 16.74 15.63
N ASP A 124 -0.35 17.77 15.90
CA ASP A 124 -0.42 19.03 15.16
C ASP A 124 0.13 18.86 13.72
N ALA A 125 1.18 18.07 13.55
CA ALA A 125 1.72 17.75 12.24
C ALA A 125 0.72 16.94 11.39
N LEU A 126 0.05 15.96 12.00
CA LEU A 126 -1.01 15.19 11.36
C LEU A 126 -2.17 16.09 10.94
N ARG A 127 -2.73 16.88 11.87
CA ARG A 127 -3.84 17.80 11.58
C ARG A 127 -3.50 18.81 10.51
N ARG A 128 -2.29 19.38 10.53
CA ARG A 128 -1.84 20.34 9.51
C ARG A 128 -1.84 19.72 8.11
N GLN A 129 -1.38 18.48 7.97
CA GLN A 129 -1.39 17.80 6.66
C GLN A 129 -2.80 17.44 6.21
N ILE A 130 -3.67 17.00 7.13
CA ILE A 130 -5.09 16.76 6.84
C ILE A 130 -5.74 18.07 6.38
N TRP A 131 -5.57 19.16 7.13
CA TRP A 131 -6.08 20.50 6.78
C TRP A 131 -5.66 20.95 5.38
N LEU A 132 -4.36 20.86 5.05
CA LEU A 132 -3.84 21.22 3.73
C LEU A 132 -4.41 20.34 2.60
N ALA A 133 -4.68 19.07 2.87
CA ALA A 133 -5.32 18.18 1.91
C ALA A 133 -6.81 18.52 1.73
N THR A 134 -7.51 18.81 2.81
CA THR A 134 -8.93 19.19 2.80
C THR A 134 -9.17 20.53 2.12
N ASP A 135 -8.33 21.54 2.38
CA ASP A 135 -8.39 22.84 1.69
C ASP A 135 -8.21 22.68 0.17
N ARG A 136 -7.25 21.85 -0.26
CA ARG A 136 -7.07 21.52 -1.69
C ARG A 136 -8.28 20.80 -2.26
N ALA A 137 -8.84 19.82 -1.55
CA ALA A 137 -10.02 19.09 -1.97
C ALA A 137 -11.24 20.01 -2.11
N TYR A 138 -11.41 20.97 -1.18
CA TYR A 138 -12.48 21.96 -1.22
C TYR A 138 -12.40 22.88 -2.42
N LYS A 139 -11.22 23.46 -2.67
CA LYS A 139 -11.00 24.32 -3.85
C LYS A 139 -11.24 23.57 -5.15
N GLN A 140 -10.84 22.30 -5.21
CA GLN A 140 -11.13 21.45 -6.36
C GLN A 140 -12.64 21.21 -6.51
N ALA A 141 -13.34 20.83 -5.43
CA ALA A 141 -14.77 20.56 -5.45
C ALA A 141 -15.61 21.78 -5.88
N VAL A 142 -15.27 22.97 -5.38
CA VAL A 142 -15.95 24.23 -5.78
C VAL A 142 -15.77 24.50 -7.29
N ASN A 143 -14.55 24.29 -7.81
CA ASN A 143 -14.28 24.45 -9.24
C ASN A 143 -15.04 23.42 -10.09
N ASP A 144 -15.07 22.16 -9.64
CA ASP A 144 -15.77 21.08 -10.32
C ASP A 144 -17.29 21.29 -10.32
N LEU A 145 -17.88 21.74 -9.20
CA LEU A 145 -19.30 22.11 -9.12
C LEU A 145 -19.64 23.26 -10.09
N SER A 146 -18.80 24.30 -10.12
CA SER A 146 -18.99 25.44 -11.01
C SER A 146 -18.90 25.02 -12.48
N GLY A 147 -17.91 24.18 -12.81
CA GLY A 147 -17.74 23.64 -14.17
C GLY A 147 -18.91 22.76 -14.60
N LYS A 148 -19.37 21.86 -13.72
CA LYS A 148 -20.56 21.03 -13.96
C LYS A 148 -21.80 21.87 -14.20
N THR A 149 -22.02 22.89 -13.36
CA THR A 149 -23.16 23.81 -13.50
C THR A 149 -23.14 24.50 -14.85
N ALA A 150 -22.00 25.08 -15.25
CA ALA A 150 -21.87 25.74 -16.55
C ALA A 150 -22.07 24.78 -17.74
N ALA A 151 -21.55 23.54 -17.65
CA ALA A 151 -21.70 22.53 -18.70
C ALA A 151 -23.15 22.05 -18.89
N LEU A 152 -23.99 22.16 -17.85
CA LEU A 152 -25.37 21.69 -17.85
C LEU A 152 -26.40 22.80 -18.08
N GLN A 153 -26.03 24.08 -18.01
CA GLN A 153 -26.95 25.23 -18.18
C GLN A 153 -27.79 25.17 -19.49
N ASN A 154 -27.29 24.52 -20.55
CA ASN A 154 -27.97 24.42 -21.84
C ASN A 154 -28.40 22.98 -22.21
N ARG A 155 -28.44 22.05 -21.24
CA ARG A 155 -28.83 20.66 -21.48
C ARG A 155 -30.14 20.35 -20.77
N THR A 156 -31.12 19.83 -21.51
CA THR A 156 -32.33 19.24 -20.93
C THR A 156 -31.95 17.90 -20.29
N ARG A 157 -32.00 17.81 -18.95
CA ARG A 157 -31.84 16.52 -18.26
C ARG A 157 -33.07 15.67 -18.56
N ILE A 158 -32.85 14.50 -19.15
CA ILE A 158 -33.90 13.51 -19.43
C ILE A 158 -34.26 12.74 -18.14
N GLU A 159 -33.31 12.66 -17.19
CA GLU A 159 -33.48 11.95 -15.92
C GLU A 159 -32.81 12.71 -14.77
N GLU A 160 -33.54 12.83 -13.65
CA GLU A 160 -33.07 13.42 -12.40
C GLU A 160 -32.65 12.31 -11.44
N VAL A 161 -31.41 11.84 -11.61
CA VAL A 161 -30.75 10.95 -10.65
C VAL A 161 -29.96 11.83 -9.68
N ALA A 162 -30.10 11.55 -8.38
CA ALA A 162 -29.28 12.17 -7.33
C ALA A 162 -27.81 11.78 -7.50
N ASP A 163 -26.90 12.71 -7.25
CA ASP A 163 -25.46 12.48 -7.38
C ASP A 163 -24.88 11.65 -6.23
N PHE A 164 -25.55 11.60 -5.08
CA PHE A 164 -25.09 10.86 -3.91
C PHE A 164 -26.25 10.28 -3.09
N SER A 165 -26.25 8.97 -2.85
CA SER A 165 -27.23 8.33 -1.97
C SER A 165 -27.00 8.72 -0.51
N ARG A 166 -28.02 8.49 0.32
CA ARG A 166 -27.92 8.59 1.78
C ARG A 166 -27.88 7.17 2.33
N GLU A 167 -26.90 6.89 3.17
CA GLU A 167 -26.73 5.58 3.79
C GLU A 167 -26.80 5.72 5.32
N GLU A 168 -27.23 4.66 6.00
CA GLU A 168 -27.18 4.61 7.45
C GLU A 168 -25.71 4.50 7.93
N PRO A 169 -25.27 5.30 8.92
CA PRO A 169 -23.87 5.29 9.35
C PRO A 169 -23.45 3.93 9.89
N HIS A 170 -22.30 3.43 9.44
CA HIS A 170 -21.76 2.15 9.91
C HIS A 170 -20.47 2.33 10.71
N ARG A 171 -20.33 1.56 11.79
CA ARG A 171 -19.12 1.54 12.62
C ARG A 171 -18.53 0.14 12.66
N TYR A 172 -17.26 0.05 12.30
CA TYR A 172 -16.50 -1.20 12.33
C TYR A 172 -15.11 -0.95 12.90
N ASP A 173 -14.72 -1.81 13.84
CA ASP A 173 -13.39 -1.85 14.43
C ASP A 173 -12.89 -3.30 14.37
N GLY A 174 -12.08 -3.58 13.35
CA GLY A 174 -11.48 -4.87 13.09
C GLY A 174 -9.96 -4.82 13.17
N ARG A 175 -9.42 -4.13 14.18
CA ARG A 175 -7.97 -4.16 14.44
C ARG A 175 -7.53 -5.59 14.74
N ASP A 176 -6.44 -5.99 14.11
CA ASP A 176 -5.81 -7.30 14.26
C ASP A 176 -4.34 -7.08 14.65
N PRO A 177 -3.88 -7.64 15.79
CA PRO A 177 -2.51 -7.50 16.23
C PRO A 177 -1.47 -8.20 15.35
N GLY A 178 -1.87 -8.86 14.25
CA GLY A 178 -0.96 -9.55 13.34
C GLY A 178 0.31 -8.73 13.05
N SER A 179 1.46 -9.40 13.05
CA SER A 179 2.78 -8.79 12.91
C SER A 179 3.44 -9.16 11.58
N ILE A 180 4.37 -8.33 11.14
CA ILE A 180 5.39 -8.74 10.18
C ILE A 180 6.43 -9.55 10.94
N ASP A 181 6.70 -10.77 10.49
CA ASP A 181 7.76 -11.63 11.06
C ASP A 181 9.13 -11.16 10.54
N PRO A 182 9.99 -10.54 11.36
CA PRO A 182 11.22 -9.93 10.89
C PRO A 182 12.16 -10.94 10.24
N GLY A 183 12.62 -10.64 9.03
CA GLY A 183 13.58 -11.45 8.30
C GLY A 183 12.98 -12.65 7.57
N ARG A 184 11.67 -12.92 7.75
CA ARG A 184 11.01 -14.05 7.08
C ARG A 184 10.99 -13.90 5.57
N SER A 185 10.93 -12.66 5.06
CA SER A 185 11.04 -12.39 3.63
C SER A 185 12.43 -12.77 3.11
N GLU A 186 13.49 -12.42 3.86
CA GLU A 186 14.86 -12.76 3.51
C GLU A 186 15.11 -14.27 3.50
N GLU A 187 14.67 -14.98 4.54
CA GLU A 187 14.75 -16.44 4.62
C GLU A 187 14.11 -17.11 3.39
N MET A 188 12.90 -16.68 3.05
CA MET A 188 12.14 -17.23 1.95
C MET A 188 12.81 -16.95 0.60
N ALA A 189 13.27 -15.71 0.37
CA ALA A 189 13.95 -15.34 -0.88
C ALA A 189 15.24 -16.14 -1.07
N LEU A 190 16.06 -16.29 -0.01
CA LEU A 190 17.29 -17.08 -0.04
C LEU A 190 17.02 -18.56 -0.31
N ALA A 191 16.06 -19.15 0.39
CA ALA A 191 15.75 -20.57 0.27
C ALA A 191 15.23 -20.94 -1.12
N VAL A 192 14.31 -20.15 -1.69
CA VAL A 192 13.71 -20.45 -2.99
C VAL A 192 14.66 -20.12 -4.13
N SER A 193 15.42 -19.02 -4.06
CA SER A 193 16.35 -18.65 -5.14
C SER A 193 17.52 -19.63 -5.31
N ALA A 194 17.83 -20.41 -4.27
CA ALA A 194 18.81 -21.48 -4.36
C ALA A 194 18.41 -22.59 -5.36
N ALA A 195 17.12 -22.72 -5.70
CA ALA A 195 16.61 -23.67 -6.69
C ALA A 195 17.25 -23.52 -8.08
N PHE A 196 17.68 -22.30 -8.41
CA PHE A 196 18.22 -21.94 -9.72
C PHE A 196 19.74 -22.14 -9.82
N ARG A 197 20.42 -22.56 -8.74
CA ARG A 197 21.86 -22.81 -8.77
C ARG A 197 22.20 -23.95 -9.73
N GLY A 198 23.23 -23.76 -10.54
CA GLY A 198 23.69 -24.76 -11.49
C GLY A 198 22.85 -24.87 -12.77
N MET A 199 22.00 -23.88 -13.06
CA MET A 199 21.23 -23.76 -14.31
C MET A 199 21.79 -22.61 -15.17
N PRO A 200 22.96 -22.77 -15.82
CA PRO A 200 23.58 -21.72 -16.64
C PRO A 200 22.74 -21.28 -17.84
N GLU A 201 21.72 -22.04 -18.20
CA GLU A 201 20.76 -21.74 -19.25
C GLU A 201 19.87 -20.53 -18.93
N LEU A 202 19.70 -20.21 -17.65
CA LEU A 202 18.89 -19.07 -17.19
C LEU A 202 19.64 -17.77 -17.45
N SER A 203 19.08 -16.89 -18.27
CA SER A 203 19.59 -15.53 -18.47
C SER A 203 19.28 -14.64 -17.27
N MET A 204 18.19 -14.93 -16.54
CA MET A 204 17.78 -14.25 -15.32
C MET A 204 17.15 -15.24 -14.34
N SER A 205 17.44 -15.07 -13.05
CA SER A 205 16.69 -15.72 -11.98
C SER A 205 16.60 -14.78 -10.77
N GLU A 206 15.39 -14.52 -10.28
CA GLU A 206 15.16 -13.65 -9.13
C GLU A 206 13.99 -14.22 -8.32
N VAL A 207 14.15 -14.21 -6.99
CA VAL A 207 13.05 -14.44 -6.07
C VAL A 207 12.82 -13.17 -5.28
N ARG A 208 11.57 -12.72 -5.27
CA ARG A 208 11.08 -11.60 -4.47
C ARG A 208 10.14 -12.13 -3.42
N ALA A 209 10.40 -11.78 -2.17
CA ALA A 209 9.54 -12.07 -1.04
C ALA A 209 9.14 -10.75 -0.37
N ASN A 210 7.86 -10.60 -0.08
CA ASN A 210 7.30 -9.41 0.55
C ASN A 210 6.29 -9.83 1.63
N ALA A 211 6.35 -9.17 2.78
CA ALA A 211 5.27 -9.12 3.75
C ALA A 211 4.81 -7.68 3.92
N GLN A 212 3.50 -7.47 3.99
CA GLN A 212 2.89 -6.17 4.18
C GLN A 212 1.76 -6.27 5.20
N GLN A 213 1.72 -5.30 6.11
CA GLN A 213 0.58 -5.02 6.97
C GLN A 213 0.06 -3.63 6.63
N SER A 214 -1.25 -3.51 6.44
CA SER A 214 -1.90 -2.24 6.21
C SER A 214 -3.04 -2.04 7.21
N ARG A 215 -3.02 -0.91 7.91
CA ARG A 215 -4.16 -0.41 8.67
C ARG A 215 -4.87 0.67 7.87
N THR A 216 -6.16 0.48 7.65
CA THR A 216 -7.01 1.50 7.04
C THR A 216 -7.85 2.19 8.10
N TYR A 217 -7.72 3.50 8.18
CA TYR A 217 -8.63 4.37 8.93
C TYR A 217 -9.62 5.02 7.98
N PHE A 218 -10.88 5.08 8.36
CA PHE A 218 -11.91 5.78 7.63
C PHE A 218 -12.87 6.50 8.59
N ILE A 219 -13.21 7.73 8.25
CA ILE A 219 -14.26 8.52 8.89
C ILE A 219 -14.93 9.41 7.86
N ASP A 220 -16.25 9.57 7.95
CA ASP A 220 -16.99 10.55 7.18
C ASP A 220 -17.85 11.47 8.06
N SER A 221 -18.32 12.56 7.46
CA SER A 221 -19.16 13.57 8.12
C SER A 221 -20.58 13.10 8.43
N GLU A 222 -21.02 11.98 7.85
CA GLU A 222 -22.34 11.38 8.12
C GLU A 222 -22.30 10.42 9.31
N GLY A 223 -21.10 10.09 9.82
CA GLY A 223 -20.89 9.40 11.08
C GLY A 223 -20.40 7.96 10.96
N SER A 224 -20.07 7.51 9.74
CA SER A 224 -19.46 6.20 9.53
C SER A 224 -17.99 6.23 9.95
N THR A 225 -17.55 5.15 10.58
CA THR A 225 -16.16 4.96 11.00
C THR A 225 -15.73 3.54 10.71
N PHE A 226 -14.55 3.35 10.13
CA PHE A 226 -14.03 2.02 9.84
C PHE A 226 -12.53 1.96 10.14
N ILE A 227 -12.14 0.98 10.95
CA ILE A 227 -10.76 0.60 11.15
C ILE A 227 -10.63 -0.87 10.78
N ALA A 228 -9.72 -1.19 9.87
CA ALA A 228 -9.42 -2.57 9.53
C ALA A 228 -7.95 -2.77 9.22
N ASP A 229 -7.44 -3.88 9.71
CA ASP A 229 -6.10 -4.34 9.40
C ASP A 229 -6.17 -5.41 8.30
N ARG A 230 -5.18 -5.38 7.41
CA ARG A 230 -4.99 -6.36 6.36
C ARG A 230 -3.53 -6.76 6.30
N HIS A 231 -3.29 -8.05 6.21
CA HIS A 231 -1.97 -8.62 6.05
C HIS A 231 -1.90 -9.38 4.73
N SER A 232 -0.76 -9.29 4.08
CA SER A 232 -0.47 -10.05 2.87
C SER A 232 0.99 -10.44 2.85
N VAL A 233 1.25 -11.67 2.40
CA VAL A 233 2.58 -12.13 2.05
C VAL A 233 2.56 -12.57 0.59
N GLN A 234 3.67 -12.33 -0.10
CA GLN A 234 3.86 -12.75 -1.47
C GLN A 234 5.28 -13.26 -1.65
N VAL A 235 5.41 -14.37 -2.36
CA VAL A 235 6.67 -14.86 -2.91
C VAL A 235 6.47 -15.01 -4.41
N GLU A 236 7.42 -14.51 -5.19
CA GLU A 236 7.48 -14.67 -6.63
C GLU A 236 8.87 -15.15 -7.00
N ALA A 237 8.96 -16.32 -7.64
CA ALA A 237 10.18 -16.86 -8.20
C ALA A 237 10.08 -16.77 -9.72
N LEU A 238 10.84 -15.85 -10.31
CA LEU A 238 10.87 -15.55 -11.74
C LEU A 238 12.17 -16.09 -12.35
N ALA A 239 12.07 -16.73 -13.50
CA ALA A 239 13.22 -17.10 -14.31
C ALA A 239 13.00 -16.72 -15.78
N ALA A 240 14.09 -16.43 -16.48
CA ALA A 240 14.08 -16.22 -17.92
C ALA A 240 15.23 -16.98 -18.59
N VAL A 241 15.01 -17.33 -19.86
CA VAL A 241 15.97 -17.96 -20.78
C VAL A 241 15.92 -17.24 -22.11
N GLN A 242 17.01 -17.31 -22.88
CA GLN A 242 17.06 -16.80 -24.24
C GLN A 242 17.11 -17.97 -25.25
N ALA A 243 16.15 -18.00 -26.18
CA ALA A 243 16.11 -18.96 -27.27
C ALA A 243 17.20 -18.69 -28.31
N ALA A 244 17.46 -19.67 -29.19
CA ALA A 244 18.52 -19.58 -30.21
C ALA A 244 18.32 -18.42 -31.21
N ASP A 245 17.08 -17.96 -31.39
CA ASP A 245 16.73 -16.83 -32.26
C ASP A 245 16.74 -15.47 -31.53
N GLY A 246 17.15 -15.46 -30.25
CA GLY A 246 17.22 -14.29 -29.41
C GLY A 246 15.94 -13.98 -28.63
N THR A 247 14.84 -14.73 -28.83
CA THR A 247 13.58 -14.54 -28.10
C THR A 247 13.75 -14.85 -26.62
N GLU A 248 13.33 -13.94 -25.74
CA GLU A 248 13.29 -14.20 -24.30
C GLU A 248 12.01 -14.95 -23.93
N LEU A 249 12.17 -16.05 -23.19
CA LEU A 249 11.09 -16.79 -22.57
C LEU A 249 11.20 -16.62 -21.07
N GLN A 250 10.08 -16.32 -20.41
CA GLN A 250 10.00 -16.19 -18.96
C GLN A 250 8.88 -17.06 -18.40
N ASP A 251 9.05 -17.51 -17.17
CA ASP A 251 8.02 -18.21 -16.40
C ASP A 251 8.22 -17.93 -14.91
N PHE A 252 7.17 -18.12 -14.12
CA PHE A 252 7.19 -17.78 -12.69
C PHE A 252 6.36 -18.75 -11.85
N VAL A 253 6.70 -18.82 -10.58
CA VAL A 253 5.89 -19.46 -9.53
C VAL A 253 5.61 -18.43 -8.46
N THR A 254 4.37 -18.40 -7.96
CA THR A 254 3.98 -17.48 -6.88
C THR A 254 3.30 -18.20 -5.72
N GLY A 255 3.57 -17.72 -4.51
CA GLY A 255 2.77 -17.98 -3.31
C GLY A 255 2.18 -16.66 -2.82
N TYR A 256 0.88 -16.61 -2.59
CA TYR A 256 0.19 -15.44 -2.06
C TYR A 256 -0.78 -15.84 -0.96
N GLY A 257 -0.76 -15.11 0.16
CA GLY A 257 -1.57 -15.43 1.33
C GLY A 257 -1.71 -14.26 2.28
N ARG A 258 -2.52 -14.42 3.33
CA ARG A 258 -2.67 -13.41 4.40
C ARG A 258 -1.60 -13.51 5.49
N SER A 259 -0.84 -14.60 5.50
CA SER A 259 0.26 -14.86 6.42
C SER A 259 1.21 -15.87 5.80
N TRP A 260 2.42 -15.99 6.35
CA TRP A 260 3.40 -16.99 5.91
C TRP A 260 2.90 -18.44 6.04
N ALA A 261 2.02 -18.72 7.02
CA ALA A 261 1.36 -20.02 7.16
C ALA A 261 0.30 -20.30 6.09
N GLY A 262 -0.15 -19.27 5.37
CA GLY A 262 -1.15 -19.36 4.31
C GLY A 262 -0.58 -19.58 2.90
N ILE A 263 0.74 -19.67 2.76
CA ILE A 263 1.42 -19.94 1.47
C ILE A 263 2.20 -21.26 1.54
N PRO A 264 2.59 -21.86 0.40
CA PRO A 264 3.37 -23.09 0.44
C PRO A 264 4.69 -22.90 1.17
N GLU A 265 5.09 -23.92 1.94
CA GLU A 265 6.37 -23.92 2.67
C GLU A 265 7.56 -23.69 1.73
N PRO A 266 8.70 -23.15 2.22
CA PRO A 266 9.86 -22.86 1.39
C PRO A 266 10.28 -24.03 0.50
N GLN A 267 10.27 -25.26 1.04
CA GLN A 267 10.66 -26.47 0.31
C GLN A 267 9.72 -26.76 -0.88
N ALA A 268 8.42 -26.53 -0.71
CA ALA A 268 7.44 -26.72 -1.78
C ALA A 268 7.61 -25.65 -2.87
N LEU A 269 7.83 -24.39 -2.50
CA LEU A 269 8.12 -23.31 -3.45
C LEU A 269 9.45 -23.53 -4.19
N THR A 270 10.50 -23.97 -3.50
CA THR A 270 11.80 -24.34 -4.10
C THR A 270 11.60 -25.45 -5.14
N ALA A 271 10.85 -26.50 -4.82
CA ALA A 271 10.58 -27.60 -5.75
C ALA A 271 9.76 -27.13 -6.97
N GLN A 272 8.75 -26.29 -6.76
CA GLN A 272 7.95 -25.71 -7.85
C GLN A 272 8.80 -24.80 -8.74
N ALA A 273 9.65 -23.95 -8.16
CA ALA A 273 10.57 -23.07 -8.89
C ALA A 273 11.59 -23.87 -9.71
N GLN A 274 12.15 -24.94 -9.14
CA GLN A 274 13.06 -25.82 -9.85
C GLN A 274 12.38 -26.51 -11.05
N GLN A 275 11.18 -27.06 -10.85
CA GLN A 275 10.41 -27.69 -11.93
C GLN A 275 10.00 -26.67 -13.01
N MET A 276 9.65 -25.45 -12.61
CA MET A 276 9.36 -24.36 -13.54
C MET A 276 10.59 -24.04 -14.40
N ALA A 277 11.76 -23.88 -13.79
CA ALA A 277 12.99 -23.58 -14.54
C ALA A 277 13.36 -24.71 -15.52
N ILE A 278 13.23 -25.98 -15.11
CA ILE A 278 13.45 -27.13 -16.00
C ILE A 278 12.51 -27.06 -17.22
N ARG A 279 11.21 -26.85 -17.00
CA ARG A 279 10.24 -26.71 -18.10
C ARG A 279 10.55 -25.51 -18.99
N LEU A 280 11.03 -24.42 -18.41
CA LEU A 280 11.40 -23.22 -19.16
C LEU A 280 12.62 -23.48 -20.06
N ILE A 281 13.62 -24.21 -19.56
CA ILE A 281 14.78 -24.66 -20.35
C ILE A 281 14.34 -25.63 -21.44
N ASP A 282 13.48 -26.60 -21.16
CA ASP A 282 12.93 -27.52 -22.17
C ASP A 282 12.18 -26.75 -23.28
N ARG A 283 11.43 -25.71 -22.92
CA ARG A 283 10.72 -24.84 -23.87
C ARG A 283 11.66 -24.01 -24.74
N ARG A 284 12.84 -23.63 -24.24
CA ARG A 284 13.87 -22.93 -25.02
C ARG A 284 14.34 -23.77 -26.20
N ASP A 285 14.47 -25.08 -25.98
CA ASP A 285 15.02 -26.02 -26.95
C ASP A 285 13.93 -26.69 -27.80
N ALA A 286 12.65 -26.36 -27.55
CA ALA A 286 11.52 -26.91 -28.28
C ALA A 286 11.47 -26.38 -29.73
N PRO A 287 11.17 -27.24 -30.72
CA PRO A 287 11.03 -26.80 -32.10
C PRO A 287 9.81 -25.89 -32.26
N TYR A 288 9.91 -24.98 -33.23
CA TYR A 288 8.75 -24.22 -33.68
C TYR A 288 7.66 -25.17 -34.17
N LEU A 289 6.43 -24.93 -33.75
CA LEU A 289 5.28 -25.54 -34.36
C LEU A 289 5.18 -25.05 -35.80
N ASP A 290 5.18 -25.99 -36.75
CA ASP A 290 4.73 -25.71 -38.10
C ASP A 290 3.30 -25.14 -38.06
N ARG A 291 2.89 -24.44 -39.13
CA ARG A 291 1.51 -23.93 -39.25
C ARG A 291 0.52 -25.06 -39.02
N TYR A 292 -0.02 -25.12 -37.81
CA TYR A 292 -0.99 -26.10 -37.38
C TYR A 292 -2.39 -25.51 -37.58
N THR A 293 -3.24 -26.24 -38.29
CA THR A 293 -4.66 -25.94 -38.42
C THR A 293 -5.43 -27.18 -38.00
N GLY A 294 -5.70 -27.28 -36.70
CA GLY A 294 -6.50 -28.32 -36.07
C GLY A 294 -7.20 -27.74 -34.84
N PRO A 295 -8.07 -28.51 -34.15
CA PRO A 295 -8.81 -28.01 -33.00
C PRO A 295 -7.88 -27.50 -31.89
#